data_AF-A0A9E3YPU6-F1
#
_entry.id   AF-A0A9E3YPU6-F1
#
_cell.length_a   1.000
_cell.length_b   1.000
_cell.length_c   1.000
_cell.angle_alpha   90.00
_cell.angle_beta   90.00
_cell.angle_gamma   90.00
#
_symmetry.space_group_name_H-M   'P 1'
#
loop_
_entity.id
_entity.type
_entity.pdbx_description
1 polymer ?
#
loop_
_entity_poly.entity_id
_entity_poly.type
_entity_poly.pdbx_seq_one_letter_code
_entity_poly.pdbx_strand_id
1 'polypeptide(L)'
;MTNSLDAGTCASIAAELGFELDAADAARYAALASATLQSIGLLELLPLPGPWPDPERTSWHRPSTAENPLGAWHVRGELRTRSEGALAGRTVALKDNVLLAGAPLANGSTILGDYRPREDATIITRMLAAGATIVGKTVCEAYCFSAGSHTSASGVVRNPHDPERSAGGSSTGCAVVVATGEADMAIGCDQGGSIRLPAAFCGIVGLKPTWGLVPYTGILGMNFTVDHAGPMTRNVADNALLLEIIAGPDGQDPRQHGARVGEYRAALGEPLE
;
A
#
# COMPACT_ATOMS: atom_id res chain seq x y z
N MET A 1 -18.11 19.45 13.86
CA MET A 1 -17.18 20.28 14.68
C MET A 1 -17.06 21.62 13.97
N THR A 2 -17.14 22.75 14.65
CA THR A 2 -16.89 24.04 14.00
C THR A 2 -15.39 24.23 13.89
N ASN A 3 -14.82 24.01 12.70
CA ASN A 3 -13.43 24.34 12.42
C ASN A 3 -13.28 25.87 12.49
N SER A 4 -12.73 26.37 13.59
CA SER A 4 -12.45 27.79 13.82
C SER A 4 -11.04 27.95 14.39
N LEU A 5 -10.39 29.04 14.00
CA LEU A 5 -9.06 29.42 14.50
C LEU A 5 -9.23 30.55 15.51
N ASP A 6 -8.67 30.40 16.71
CA ASP A 6 -8.63 31.50 17.69
C ASP A 6 -7.42 32.43 17.44
N ALA A 7 -7.47 33.64 18.02
CA ALA A 7 -6.44 34.65 17.84
C ALA A 7 -5.06 34.22 18.37
N GLY A 8 -5.01 33.43 19.45
CA GLY A 8 -3.76 32.94 20.02
C GLY A 8 -3.08 31.95 19.08
N THR A 9 -3.85 30.98 18.56
CA THR A 9 -3.35 30.04 17.55
C THR A 9 -2.91 30.77 16.28
N CYS A 10 -3.67 31.78 15.82
CA CYS A 10 -3.31 32.59 14.66
C CYS A 10 -1.98 33.34 14.86
N ALA A 11 -1.78 33.96 16.02
CA ALA A 11 -0.51 34.63 16.35
C ALA A 11 0.66 33.65 16.44
N SER A 12 0.46 32.45 17.00
CA SER A 12 1.49 31.40 17.06
C SER A 12 1.94 30.96 15.68
N ILE A 13 0.99 30.69 14.77
CA ILE A 13 1.28 30.30 13.38
C ILE A 13 2.00 31.44 12.66
N ALA A 14 1.57 32.69 12.85
CA ALA A 14 2.23 33.86 12.26
C ALA A 14 3.69 33.96 12.71
N ALA A 15 3.95 33.81 14.01
CA ALA A 15 5.30 33.84 14.57
C ALA A 15 6.19 32.72 14.03
N GLU A 16 5.67 31.50 13.88
CA GLU A 16 6.38 30.36 13.26
C GLU A 16 6.78 30.65 11.81
N LEU A 17 5.97 31.43 11.10
CA LEU A 17 6.22 31.87 9.73
C LEU A 17 7.06 33.15 9.64
N GLY A 18 7.47 33.73 10.78
CA GLY A 18 8.28 34.95 10.83
C GLY A 18 7.49 36.26 10.69
N PHE A 19 6.17 36.22 10.90
CA PHE A 19 5.30 37.40 10.94
C PHE A 19 4.99 37.81 12.38
N GLU A 20 5.00 39.11 12.65
CA GLU A 20 4.52 39.68 13.91
C GLU A 20 3.11 40.21 13.72
N LEU A 21 2.17 39.75 14.54
CA LEU A 21 0.80 40.25 14.59
C LEU A 21 0.53 40.84 15.97
N ASP A 22 0.00 42.06 16.02
CA ASP A 22 -0.58 42.56 17.25
C ASP A 22 -1.90 41.82 17.59
N ALA A 23 -2.43 42.03 18.79
CA ALA A 23 -3.63 41.35 19.23
C ALA A 23 -4.87 41.65 18.35
N ALA A 24 -4.95 42.86 17.78
CA ALA A 24 -6.06 43.27 16.94
C ALA A 24 -5.97 42.64 15.54
N ASP A 25 -4.77 42.57 14.97
CA ASP A 25 -4.49 41.85 13.72
C ASP A 25 -4.72 40.36 13.88
N ALA A 26 -4.20 39.75 14.95
CA ALA A 26 -4.41 38.33 15.23
C ALA A 26 -5.91 37.99 15.32
N ALA A 27 -6.71 38.83 15.99
CA ALA A 27 -8.16 38.65 16.05
C ALA A 27 -8.83 38.80 14.68
N ARG A 28 -8.41 39.76 13.86
CA ARG A 28 -8.95 39.97 12.50
C ARG A 28 -8.64 38.79 11.58
N TYR A 29 -7.39 38.32 11.57
CA TYR A 29 -6.98 37.19 10.74
C TYR A 29 -7.62 35.88 11.21
N ALA A 30 -7.77 35.67 12.52
CA ALA A 30 -8.50 34.53 13.08
C ALA A 30 -9.97 34.50 12.61
N ALA A 31 -10.64 35.65 12.57
CA ALA A 31 -12.00 35.76 12.05
C ALA A 31 -12.08 35.43 10.55
N LEU A 32 -11.15 35.94 9.74
CA LEU A 32 -11.08 35.67 8.30
C LEU A 32 -10.78 34.18 8.00
N ALA A 33 -9.81 33.61 8.71
CA ALA A 33 -9.47 32.20 8.59
C ALA A 33 -10.64 31.30 9.01
N SER A 34 -11.34 31.64 10.10
CA SER A 34 -12.52 30.91 10.55
C SER A 34 -13.66 30.95 9.53
N ALA A 35 -13.92 32.10 8.90
CA ALA A 35 -14.92 32.19 7.83
C ALA A 35 -14.56 31.30 6.63
N THR A 36 -13.26 31.24 6.28
CA THR A 36 -12.76 30.35 5.22
C THR A 36 -12.91 28.88 5.61
N LEU A 37 -12.52 28.49 6.82
CA LEU A 37 -12.68 27.12 7.33
C LEU A 37 -14.15 26.68 7.38
N GLN A 38 -15.06 27.57 7.72
CA GLN A 38 -16.50 27.31 7.66
C GLN A 38 -16.98 27.05 6.23
N SER A 39 -16.46 27.79 5.24
CA SER A 39 -16.79 27.54 3.83
C SER A 39 -16.28 26.17 3.35
N ILE A 40 -15.10 25.74 3.81
CA ILE A 40 -14.56 24.39 3.55
C ILE A 40 -15.42 23.33 4.25
N GLY A 41 -15.97 23.63 5.42
CA GLY A 41 -16.92 22.76 6.13
C GLY A 41 -18.17 22.42 5.31
N LEU A 42 -18.54 23.23 4.31
CA LEU A 42 -19.62 22.87 3.38
C LEU A 42 -19.30 21.62 2.55
N LEU A 43 -18.01 21.28 2.35
CA LEU A 43 -17.59 20.04 1.69
C LEU A 43 -17.99 18.80 2.50
N GLU A 44 -18.13 18.91 3.83
CA GLU A 44 -18.61 17.81 4.68
C GLU A 44 -20.08 17.46 4.41
N LEU A 45 -20.84 18.38 3.79
CA LEU A 45 -22.22 18.15 3.37
C LEU A 45 -22.31 17.44 2.01
N LEU A 46 -21.22 17.40 1.25
CA LEU A 46 -21.20 16.70 -0.02
C LEU A 46 -21.22 15.19 0.23
N PRO A 47 -22.00 14.42 -0.54
CA PRO A 47 -21.94 12.98 -0.45
C PRO A 47 -20.53 12.52 -0.79
N LEU A 48 -19.97 11.66 0.06
CA LEU A 48 -18.74 10.96 -0.30
C LEU A 48 -18.99 10.08 -1.53
N PRO A 49 -17.99 9.92 -2.42
CA PRO A 49 -18.09 8.97 -3.52
C PRO A 49 -18.40 7.56 -2.98
N GLY A 50 -19.03 6.71 -3.79
CA GLY A 50 -19.47 5.37 -3.43
C GLY A 50 -20.19 4.71 -4.60
N PRO A 51 -20.54 3.41 -4.52
CA PRO A 51 -20.53 2.58 -3.33
C PRO A 51 -19.15 2.03 -2.93
N TRP A 52 -18.94 1.84 -1.62
CA TRP A 52 -17.76 1.20 -1.06
C TRP A 52 -17.97 -0.30 -0.87
N PRO A 53 -16.90 -1.13 -0.89
CA PRO A 53 -17.02 -2.52 -0.50
C PRO A 53 -17.54 -2.67 0.94
N ASP A 54 -18.28 -3.76 1.17
CA ASP A 54 -18.65 -4.17 2.53
C ASP A 54 -17.36 -4.45 3.35
N PRO A 55 -17.13 -3.72 4.46
CA PRO A 55 -15.94 -3.93 5.30
C PRO A 55 -15.95 -5.28 6.02
N GLU A 56 -17.10 -5.96 6.13
CA GLU A 56 -17.25 -7.26 6.79
C GLU A 56 -17.29 -8.44 5.82
N ARG A 57 -16.99 -8.22 4.54
CA ARG A 57 -16.96 -9.26 3.49
C ARG A 57 -16.00 -10.43 3.77
N THR A 58 -15.10 -10.29 4.74
CA THR A 58 -14.27 -11.38 5.27
C THR A 58 -13.78 -11.07 6.68
N SER A 59 -13.29 -12.10 7.37
CA SER A 59 -12.72 -12.02 8.71
C SER A 59 -11.20 -12.00 8.66
N TRP A 60 -10.61 -10.96 9.24
CA TRP A 60 -9.16 -10.81 9.39
C TRP A 60 -8.74 -11.09 10.82
N HIS A 61 -7.67 -11.86 11.00
CA HIS A 61 -7.09 -12.14 12.31
C HIS A 61 -5.58 -11.92 12.30
N ARG A 62 -5.03 -11.58 13.47
CA ARG A 62 -3.58 -11.56 13.68
C ARG A 62 -3.12 -13.00 13.88
N PRO A 63 -2.17 -13.51 13.08
CA PRO A 63 -1.71 -14.88 13.23
C PRO A 63 -0.93 -15.07 14.54
N SER A 64 -1.04 -16.26 15.11
CA SER A 64 -0.23 -16.69 16.24
C SER A 64 1.25 -16.84 15.83
N THR A 65 2.15 -16.96 16.80
CA THR A 65 3.57 -17.24 16.54
C THR A 65 3.78 -18.53 15.75
N ALA A 66 2.94 -19.54 15.97
CA ALA A 66 3.00 -20.81 15.24
C ALA A 66 2.61 -20.65 13.76
N GLU A 67 1.66 -19.78 13.46
CA GLU A 67 1.20 -19.47 12.09
C GLU A 67 2.07 -18.42 11.38
N ASN A 68 3.00 -17.79 12.10
CA ASN A 68 3.84 -16.71 11.59
C ASN A 68 5.28 -16.78 12.15
N PRO A 69 5.98 -17.91 11.96
CA PRO A 69 7.27 -18.17 12.62
C PRO A 69 8.37 -17.18 12.21
N LEU A 70 8.27 -16.59 11.02
CA LEU A 70 9.23 -15.61 10.48
C LEU A 70 8.77 -14.16 10.67
N GLY A 71 7.59 -13.93 11.27
CA GLY A 71 7.04 -12.59 11.49
C GLY A 71 6.56 -11.87 10.22
N ALA A 72 6.38 -12.58 9.10
CA ALA A 72 6.07 -12.01 7.79
C ALA A 72 4.62 -11.49 7.65
N TRP A 73 3.67 -12.07 8.38
CA TRP A 73 2.26 -11.68 8.31
C TRP A 73 1.92 -10.56 9.31
N HIS A 74 1.21 -9.54 8.84
CA HIS A 74 0.53 -8.57 9.70
C HIS A 74 -0.85 -9.11 10.11
N VAL A 75 -1.65 -9.51 9.13
CA VAL A 75 -2.95 -10.18 9.32
C VAL A 75 -3.18 -11.23 8.24
N ARG A 76 -3.96 -12.24 8.57
CA ARG A 76 -4.40 -13.31 7.67
C ARG A 76 -5.93 -13.37 7.60
N GLY A 77 -6.43 -13.89 6.49
CA GLY A 77 -7.84 -14.01 6.16
C GLY A 77 -7.98 -14.32 4.68
N GLU A 78 -9.15 -14.75 4.23
CA GLU A 78 -9.35 -15.09 2.82
C GLU A 78 -10.45 -14.23 2.22
N LEU A 79 -10.10 -13.48 1.19
CA LEU A 79 -11.05 -12.75 0.37
C LEU A 79 -10.97 -13.26 -1.08
N ARG A 80 -12.09 -13.76 -1.59
CA ARG A 80 -12.23 -14.22 -2.97
C ARG A 80 -13.58 -13.82 -3.54
N THR A 81 -13.64 -13.69 -4.86
CA THR A 81 -14.90 -13.55 -5.61
C THR A 81 -15.25 -14.87 -6.29
N ARG A 82 -16.38 -14.92 -7.03
CA ARG A 82 -16.74 -16.06 -7.88
C ARG A 82 -16.13 -15.99 -9.28
N SER A 83 -15.14 -15.11 -9.50
CA SER A 83 -14.52 -14.97 -10.83
C SER A 83 -13.54 -16.11 -11.12
N GLU A 84 -13.58 -16.61 -12.35
CA GLU A 84 -12.74 -17.72 -12.83
C GLU A 84 -11.66 -17.23 -13.83
N GLY A 85 -11.14 -16.01 -13.62
CA GLY A 85 -10.14 -15.40 -14.50
C GLY A 85 -8.74 -16.02 -14.42
N ALA A 86 -7.75 -15.33 -15.00
CA ALA A 86 -6.39 -15.85 -15.13
C ALA A 86 -5.64 -16.10 -13.79
N LEU A 87 -6.16 -15.58 -12.66
CA LEU A 87 -5.65 -15.82 -11.31
C LEU A 87 -6.54 -16.78 -10.51
N ALA A 88 -7.51 -17.46 -11.13
CA ALA A 88 -8.30 -18.49 -10.45
C ALA A 88 -7.41 -19.56 -9.81
N GLY A 89 -7.67 -19.84 -8.54
CA GLY A 89 -6.87 -20.79 -7.74
C GLY A 89 -5.50 -20.26 -7.29
N ARG A 90 -5.16 -18.99 -7.57
CA ARG A 90 -3.92 -18.36 -7.10
C ARG A 90 -4.17 -17.53 -5.84
N THR A 91 -3.22 -17.62 -4.92
CA THR A 91 -3.21 -16.83 -3.68
C THR A 91 -2.30 -15.61 -3.81
N VAL A 92 -2.78 -14.45 -3.35
CA VAL A 92 -2.01 -13.20 -3.39
C VAL A 92 -1.96 -12.58 -2.00
N ALA A 93 -0.75 -12.30 -1.54
CA ALA A 93 -0.49 -11.51 -0.34
C ALA A 93 -0.29 -10.02 -0.70
N LEU A 94 -0.69 -9.11 0.18
CA LEU A 94 -0.55 -7.67 -0.05
C LEU A 94 0.42 -7.06 0.94
N LYS A 95 1.36 -6.24 0.48
CA LYS A 95 2.13 -5.35 1.37
C LYS A 95 1.16 -4.54 2.23
N ASP A 96 1.49 -4.37 3.50
CA ASP A 96 0.55 -3.75 4.42
C ASP A 96 0.14 -2.33 4.00
N ASN A 97 1.02 -1.53 3.40
CA ASN A 97 0.71 -0.18 2.92
C ASN A 97 -0.35 -0.09 1.79
N VAL A 98 -0.83 -1.22 1.26
CA VAL A 98 -1.93 -1.30 0.28
C VAL A 98 -3.27 -1.30 1.02
N LEU A 99 -4.18 -0.39 0.65
CA LEU A 99 -5.51 -0.32 1.24
C LEU A 99 -6.35 -1.50 0.76
N LEU A 100 -6.95 -2.22 1.70
CA LEU A 100 -7.90 -3.30 1.48
C LEU A 100 -9.10 -3.05 2.39
N ALA A 101 -10.29 -2.88 1.81
CA ALA A 101 -11.48 -2.52 2.56
C ALA A 101 -11.74 -3.54 3.69
N GLY A 102 -11.91 -3.02 4.91
CA GLY A 102 -12.17 -3.80 6.13
C GLY A 102 -10.94 -4.44 6.79
N ALA A 103 -9.80 -4.54 6.10
CA ALA A 103 -8.58 -5.12 6.67
C ALA A 103 -7.82 -4.11 7.56
N PRO A 104 -7.16 -4.56 8.65
CA PRO A 104 -6.24 -3.70 9.40
C PRO A 104 -5.12 -3.14 8.53
N LEU A 105 -4.73 -1.90 8.80
CA LEU A 105 -3.64 -1.19 8.12
C LEU A 105 -2.74 -0.51 9.16
N ALA A 106 -1.47 -0.89 9.20
CA ALA A 106 -0.47 -0.35 10.13
C ALA A 106 0.69 0.39 9.43
N ASN A 107 0.99 0.05 8.17
CA ASN A 107 2.15 0.57 7.42
C ASN A 107 3.48 0.43 8.20
N GLY A 108 3.62 -0.73 8.87
CA GLY A 108 4.78 -1.02 9.73
C GLY A 108 4.90 -0.12 10.97
N SER A 109 3.86 0.62 11.34
CA SER A 109 3.88 1.63 12.39
C SER A 109 2.72 1.47 13.38
N THR A 110 2.79 2.18 14.50
CA THR A 110 1.69 2.25 15.48
C THR A 110 0.77 3.46 15.27
N ILE A 111 1.12 4.40 14.39
CA ILE A 111 0.44 5.71 14.29
C ILE A 111 -1.00 5.58 13.79
N LEU A 112 -1.29 4.55 13.00
CA LEU A 112 -2.62 4.31 12.43
C LEU A 112 -3.58 3.62 13.41
N GLY A 113 -3.11 3.14 14.56
CA GLY A 113 -3.94 2.45 15.54
C GLY A 113 -4.74 1.30 14.92
N ASP A 114 -6.06 1.31 15.13
CA ASP A 114 -6.99 0.30 14.60
C ASP A 114 -7.60 0.70 13.23
N TYR A 115 -6.93 1.56 12.46
CA TYR A 115 -7.44 2.04 11.18
C TYR A 115 -7.71 0.88 10.21
N ARG A 116 -8.88 0.95 9.57
CA ARG A 116 -9.34 0.03 8.54
C ARG A 116 -9.82 0.85 7.34
N PRO A 117 -9.22 0.69 6.16
CA PRO A 117 -9.68 1.38 4.96
C PRO A 117 -11.13 1.03 4.62
N ARG A 118 -11.84 1.98 4.01
CA ARG A 118 -13.16 1.74 3.41
C ARG A 118 -13.08 1.25 1.96
N GLU A 119 -11.92 1.41 1.33
CA GLU A 119 -11.74 1.22 -0.11
C GLU A 119 -10.67 0.17 -0.39
N ASP A 120 -10.80 -0.44 -1.56
CA ASP A 120 -9.75 -1.27 -2.14
C ASP A 120 -8.83 -0.43 -3.02
N ALA A 121 -7.54 -0.70 -2.97
CA ALA A 121 -6.62 -0.26 -4.01
C ALA A 121 -7.08 -0.78 -5.38
N THR A 122 -6.92 0.01 -6.44
CA THR A 122 -7.33 -0.39 -7.81
C THR A 122 -6.80 -1.76 -8.20
N ILE A 123 -5.56 -2.06 -7.83
CA ILE A 123 -4.91 -3.33 -8.11
C ILE A 123 -5.61 -4.53 -7.47
N ILE A 124 -6.23 -4.36 -6.30
CA ILE A 124 -7.00 -5.42 -5.63
C ILE A 124 -8.26 -5.71 -6.41
N THR A 125 -8.97 -4.68 -6.85
CA THR A 125 -10.17 -4.83 -7.69
C THR A 125 -9.84 -5.60 -8.97
N ARG A 126 -8.70 -5.29 -9.62
CA ARG A 126 -8.21 -6.03 -10.80
C ARG A 126 -7.92 -7.49 -10.49
N MET A 127 -7.20 -7.78 -9.41
CA MET A 127 -6.86 -9.15 -9.01
C MET A 127 -8.09 -9.99 -8.64
N LEU A 128 -9.03 -9.41 -7.87
CA LEU A 128 -10.29 -10.06 -7.52
C LEU A 128 -11.16 -10.32 -8.74
N ALA A 129 -11.20 -9.41 -9.70
CA ALA A 129 -11.88 -9.60 -10.99
C ALA A 129 -11.21 -10.69 -11.84
N ALA A 130 -9.90 -10.87 -11.70
CA ALA A 130 -9.15 -11.95 -12.34
C ALA A 130 -9.23 -13.29 -11.59
N GLY A 131 -9.98 -13.39 -10.48
CA GLY A 131 -10.19 -14.64 -9.73
C GLY A 131 -9.16 -14.94 -8.64
N ALA A 132 -8.31 -13.99 -8.28
CA ALA A 132 -7.35 -14.17 -7.19
C ALA A 132 -8.04 -14.34 -5.83
N THR A 133 -7.43 -15.11 -4.94
CA THR A 133 -7.75 -15.14 -3.50
C THR A 133 -6.72 -14.30 -2.74
N ILE A 134 -7.16 -13.22 -2.10
CA ILE A 134 -6.30 -12.42 -1.21
C ILE A 134 -6.23 -13.13 0.14
N VAL A 135 -5.01 -13.47 0.59
CA VAL A 135 -4.79 -14.33 1.77
C VAL A 135 -4.29 -13.59 3.02
N GLY A 136 -4.05 -12.29 2.91
CA GLY A 136 -3.60 -11.48 4.04
C GLY A 136 -2.83 -10.22 3.66
N LYS A 137 -2.43 -9.49 4.70
CA LYS A 137 -1.53 -8.36 4.64
C LYS A 137 -0.19 -8.77 5.25
N THR A 138 0.91 -8.51 4.57
CA THR A 138 2.26 -8.84 5.02
C THR A 138 2.95 -7.61 5.59
N VAL A 139 3.77 -7.82 6.62
CA VAL A 139 4.58 -6.78 7.26
C VAL A 139 5.42 -6.02 6.23
N CYS A 140 5.45 -4.69 6.39
CA CYS A 140 6.40 -3.81 5.75
C CYS A 140 7.20 -3.03 6.80
N GLU A 141 8.34 -2.47 6.39
CA GLU A 141 9.12 -1.59 7.26
C GLU A 141 8.32 -0.35 7.71
N ALA A 142 8.71 0.27 8.83
CA ALA A 142 8.02 1.45 9.36
C ALA A 142 8.01 2.58 8.33
N TYR A 143 6.80 3.02 7.95
CA TYR A 143 6.58 4.02 6.90
C TYR A 143 7.21 3.66 5.55
N CYS A 144 7.47 2.37 5.32
CA CYS A 144 8.21 1.85 4.18
C CYS A 144 9.65 2.39 4.03
N PHE A 145 10.24 2.99 5.07
CA PHE A 145 11.49 3.78 4.98
C PHE A 145 12.74 3.02 5.44
N SER A 146 12.87 1.75 5.02
CA SER A 146 14.06 0.94 5.32
C SER A 146 14.27 -0.13 4.23
N ALA A 147 15.54 -0.42 3.96
CA ALA A 147 15.99 -1.50 3.08
C ALA A 147 16.25 -2.81 3.82
N GLY A 148 16.21 -2.80 5.17
CA GLY A 148 16.32 -3.99 6.00
C GLY A 148 14.96 -4.57 6.38
N SER A 149 14.93 -5.42 7.41
CA SER A 149 13.73 -6.13 7.86
C SER A 149 13.49 -6.01 9.38
N HIS A 150 13.79 -4.84 9.95
CA HIS A 150 13.95 -4.66 11.41
C HIS A 150 13.25 -3.43 11.99
N THR A 151 12.63 -2.60 11.16
CA THR A 151 12.06 -1.32 11.62
C THR A 151 10.56 -1.37 11.87
N SER A 152 9.86 -2.41 11.40
CA SER A 152 8.42 -2.54 11.63
C SER A 152 8.09 -2.58 13.13
N ALA A 153 7.05 -1.87 13.54
CA ALA A 153 6.51 -1.92 14.89
C ALA A 153 6.03 -3.33 15.30
N SER A 154 5.75 -4.21 14.34
CA SER A 154 5.39 -5.60 14.61
C SER A 154 6.59 -6.49 14.99
N GLY A 155 7.81 -5.97 14.88
CA GLY A 155 9.06 -6.68 15.14
C GLY A 155 9.83 -7.04 13.87
N VAL A 156 10.96 -7.71 14.08
CA VAL A 156 11.88 -8.15 13.01
C VAL A 156 11.23 -9.25 12.19
N VAL A 157 11.31 -9.13 10.86
CA VAL A 157 10.97 -10.21 9.93
C VAL A 157 12.25 -10.93 9.54
N ARG A 158 12.21 -12.26 9.63
CA ARG A 158 13.36 -13.14 9.47
C ARG A 158 13.46 -13.69 8.04
N ASN A 159 14.69 -13.76 7.51
CA ASN A 159 14.92 -14.32 6.18
C ASN A 159 14.67 -15.83 6.18
N PRO A 160 13.95 -16.38 5.18
CA PRO A 160 13.65 -17.82 5.11
C PRO A 160 14.88 -18.70 4.85
N HIS A 161 15.97 -18.15 4.30
CA HIS A 161 17.21 -18.89 4.06
C HIS A 161 18.14 -18.92 5.28
N ASP A 162 18.08 -17.90 6.14
CA ASP A 162 18.85 -17.79 7.37
C ASP A 162 18.13 -16.82 8.33
N PRO A 163 17.45 -17.31 9.37
CA PRO A 163 16.63 -16.48 10.27
C PRO A 163 17.40 -15.40 11.04
N GLU A 164 18.73 -15.45 11.05
CA GLU A 164 19.60 -14.44 11.67
C GLU A 164 20.03 -13.34 10.69
N ARG A 165 19.57 -13.41 9.43
CA ARG A 165 19.82 -12.41 8.39
C ARG A 165 18.57 -11.61 8.04
N SER A 166 18.81 -10.44 7.45
CA SER A 166 17.70 -9.61 6.97
C SER A 166 16.99 -10.25 5.77
N ALA A 167 15.66 -10.16 5.76
CA ALA A 167 14.82 -10.47 4.60
C ALA A 167 14.80 -9.35 3.55
N GLY A 168 15.48 -8.21 3.82
CA GLY A 168 15.41 -6.99 3.02
C GLY A 168 14.09 -6.25 3.21
N GLY A 169 13.95 -5.07 2.62
CA GLY A 169 12.75 -4.25 2.78
C GLY A 169 12.56 -3.18 1.71
N SER A 170 11.42 -2.48 1.69
CA SER A 170 10.35 -2.51 2.70
C SER A 170 9.19 -3.47 2.43
N SER A 171 9.15 -4.18 1.28
CA SER A 171 8.15 -5.24 1.02
C SER A 171 8.57 -6.57 1.68
N THR A 172 8.95 -6.46 2.95
CA THR A 172 9.68 -7.46 3.73
C THR A 172 8.90 -8.78 3.83
N GLY A 173 7.68 -8.72 4.35
CA GLY A 173 6.85 -9.92 4.50
C GLY A 173 6.40 -10.49 3.16
N CYS A 174 6.21 -9.66 2.12
CA CYS A 174 5.87 -10.13 0.78
C CYS A 174 6.91 -11.11 0.24
N ALA A 175 8.20 -10.79 0.40
CA ALA A 175 9.26 -11.66 -0.08
C ALA A 175 9.31 -12.98 0.69
N VAL A 176 9.12 -12.92 2.00
CA VAL A 176 9.13 -14.12 2.85
C VAL A 176 7.99 -15.06 2.50
N VAL A 177 6.73 -14.58 2.44
CA VAL A 177 5.58 -15.46 2.20
C VAL A 177 5.59 -16.10 0.80
N VAL A 178 6.17 -15.41 -0.19
CA VAL A 178 6.36 -15.97 -1.54
C VAL A 178 7.47 -17.02 -1.54
N ALA A 179 8.58 -16.74 -0.85
CA ALA A 179 9.73 -17.64 -0.76
C ALA A 179 9.41 -18.93 0.04
N THR A 180 8.60 -18.83 1.10
CA THR A 180 8.16 -19.98 1.92
C THR A 180 6.99 -20.75 1.30
N GLY A 181 6.37 -20.21 0.24
CA GLY A 181 5.22 -20.84 -0.39
C GLY A 181 3.89 -20.62 0.32
N GLU A 182 3.84 -19.73 1.32
CA GLU A 182 2.61 -19.37 2.03
C GLU A 182 1.65 -18.53 1.17
N ALA A 183 2.16 -17.89 0.12
CA ALA A 183 1.38 -17.31 -0.97
C ALA A 183 2.03 -17.63 -2.33
N ASP A 184 1.24 -17.71 -3.40
CA ASP A 184 1.77 -17.88 -4.75
C ASP A 184 2.45 -16.61 -5.25
N MET A 185 1.85 -15.47 -4.95
CA MET A 185 2.29 -14.16 -5.41
C MET A 185 2.08 -13.12 -4.30
N ALA A 186 2.75 -11.99 -4.43
CA ALA A 186 2.51 -10.84 -3.59
C ALA A 186 2.59 -9.53 -4.37
N ILE A 187 1.94 -8.50 -3.83
CA ILE A 187 2.14 -7.12 -4.27
C ILE A 187 3.07 -6.42 -3.29
N GLY A 188 4.22 -5.97 -3.80
CA GLY A 188 5.12 -5.06 -3.10
C GLY A 188 4.99 -3.62 -3.58
N CYS A 189 5.65 -2.71 -2.88
CA CYS A 189 5.81 -1.30 -3.30
C CYS A 189 7.29 -0.91 -3.23
N ASP A 190 7.77 -0.15 -4.21
CA ASP A 190 9.19 0.18 -4.44
C ASP A 190 9.38 1.68 -4.67
N GLN A 191 10.03 2.33 -3.70
CA GLN A 191 10.46 3.72 -3.78
C GLN A 191 11.94 3.85 -4.10
N GLY A 192 12.77 2.99 -3.47
CA GLY A 192 14.23 3.01 -3.61
C GLY A 192 14.85 1.62 -3.75
N GLY A 193 14.05 0.60 -4.05
CA GLY A 193 14.47 -0.81 -4.09
C GLY A 193 13.52 -1.75 -3.35
N SER A 194 12.41 -1.25 -2.81
CA SER A 194 11.62 -1.99 -1.83
C SER A 194 10.82 -3.19 -2.37
N ILE A 195 10.79 -3.42 -3.68
CA ILE A 195 10.37 -4.72 -4.27
C ILE A 195 11.63 -5.56 -4.55
N ARG A 196 12.64 -4.96 -5.18
CA ARG A 196 13.80 -5.66 -5.73
C ARG A 196 14.77 -6.18 -4.67
N LEU A 197 15.02 -5.40 -3.61
CA LEU A 197 15.92 -5.76 -2.51
C LEU A 197 15.43 -6.96 -1.70
N PRO A 198 14.20 -6.95 -1.14
CA PRO A 198 13.72 -8.13 -0.41
C PRO A 198 13.56 -9.35 -1.32
N ALA A 199 13.20 -9.14 -2.60
CA ALA A 199 13.19 -10.23 -3.58
C ALA A 199 14.57 -10.87 -3.76
N ALA A 200 15.62 -10.06 -3.93
CA ALA A 200 16.99 -10.54 -4.04
C ALA A 200 17.47 -11.25 -2.77
N PHE A 201 17.11 -10.73 -1.58
CA PHE A 201 17.54 -11.31 -0.31
C PHE A 201 16.84 -12.64 0.01
N CYS A 202 15.57 -12.78 -0.41
CA CYS A 202 14.78 -13.99 -0.20
C CYS A 202 14.80 -14.94 -1.41
N GLY A 203 15.57 -14.66 -2.47
CA GLY A 203 15.72 -15.55 -3.61
C GLY A 203 14.46 -15.73 -4.46
N ILE A 204 13.67 -14.66 -4.65
CA ILE A 204 12.46 -14.65 -5.48
C ILE A 204 12.56 -13.60 -6.60
N VAL A 205 11.56 -13.57 -7.49
CA VAL A 205 11.45 -12.55 -8.55
C VAL A 205 10.64 -11.36 -8.02
N GLY A 206 11.22 -10.16 -8.10
CA GLY A 206 10.53 -8.91 -7.79
C GLY A 206 10.75 -7.90 -8.91
N LEU A 207 9.66 -7.42 -9.51
CA LEU A 207 9.71 -6.44 -10.59
C LEU A 207 9.18 -5.10 -10.12
N LYS A 208 10.03 -4.07 -10.23
CA LYS A 208 9.58 -2.68 -10.19
C LYS A 208 9.20 -2.26 -11.61
N PRO A 209 7.90 -2.06 -11.93
CA PRO A 209 7.49 -1.69 -13.28
C PRO A 209 7.99 -0.29 -13.66
N THR A 210 7.75 0.08 -14.92
CA THR A 210 7.87 1.47 -15.38
C THR A 210 6.98 2.37 -14.52
N TRP A 211 7.47 3.54 -14.14
CA TRP A 211 6.71 4.49 -13.32
C TRP A 211 5.39 4.86 -14.00
N GLY A 212 4.29 4.81 -13.26
CA GLY A 212 2.93 5.02 -13.77
C GLY A 212 2.31 3.84 -14.56
N LEU A 213 3.03 2.73 -14.78
CA LEU A 213 2.45 1.57 -15.47
C LEU A 213 1.38 0.87 -14.63
N VAL A 214 1.66 0.66 -13.34
CA VAL A 214 0.72 0.13 -12.36
C VAL A 214 0.19 1.31 -11.52
N PRO A 215 -1.12 1.46 -11.34
CA PRO A 215 -1.68 2.55 -10.56
C PRO A 215 -1.30 2.40 -9.09
N TYR A 216 -1.02 3.52 -8.43
CA TYR A 216 -0.74 3.62 -7.01
C TYR A 216 -1.98 4.08 -6.20
N THR A 217 -3.15 4.16 -6.84
CA THR A 217 -4.44 4.48 -6.20
C THR A 217 -4.76 3.48 -5.09
N GLY A 218 -5.06 4.01 -3.91
CA GLY A 218 -5.32 3.23 -2.71
C GLY A 218 -4.06 2.57 -2.12
N ILE A 219 -2.88 3.15 -2.33
CA ILE A 219 -1.65 2.71 -1.68
C ILE A 219 -1.02 3.90 -0.95
N LEU A 220 -0.62 3.71 0.30
CA LEU A 220 0.08 4.76 1.05
C LEU A 220 1.44 5.03 0.39
N GLY A 221 1.59 6.25 -0.12
CA GLY A 221 2.79 6.74 -0.81
C GLY A 221 3.77 7.39 0.13
N MET A 222 5.02 7.46 -0.33
CA MET A 222 6.07 8.22 0.34
C MET A 222 6.38 9.49 -0.45
N ASN A 223 6.55 9.35 -1.75
CA ASN A 223 6.76 10.47 -2.65
C ASN A 223 6.24 10.10 -4.04
N PHE A 224 5.36 10.97 -4.53
CA PHE A 224 4.66 10.84 -5.79
C PHE A 224 5.56 10.45 -6.98
N THR A 225 6.77 11.01 -7.06
CA THR A 225 7.66 10.83 -8.23
C THR A 225 8.42 9.50 -8.21
N VAL A 226 8.37 8.74 -7.11
CA VAL A 226 9.13 7.49 -6.96
C VAL A 226 8.28 6.33 -6.46
N ASP A 227 7.00 6.53 -6.16
CA ASP A 227 6.10 5.45 -5.77
C ASP A 227 5.85 4.48 -6.93
N HIS A 228 6.13 3.19 -6.71
CA HIS A 228 5.78 2.10 -7.63
C HIS A 228 5.11 0.97 -6.86
N ALA A 229 4.10 0.33 -7.45
CA ALA A 229 3.60 -0.96 -7.01
C ALA A 229 3.97 -2.03 -8.05
N GLY A 230 4.18 -3.27 -7.62
CA GLY A 230 4.59 -4.31 -8.56
C GLY A 230 4.56 -5.73 -8.00
N PRO A 231 4.67 -6.73 -8.90
CA PRO A 231 4.55 -8.14 -8.56
C PRO A 231 5.83 -8.71 -7.93
N MET A 232 5.63 -9.58 -6.96
CA MET A 232 6.66 -10.41 -6.32
C MET A 232 6.22 -11.88 -6.40
N THR A 233 7.01 -12.75 -7.01
CA THR A 233 6.62 -14.12 -7.39
C THR A 233 7.82 -15.07 -7.36
N ARG A 234 7.59 -16.40 -7.38
CA ARG A 234 8.68 -17.40 -7.41
C ARG A 234 9.37 -17.53 -8.77
N ASN A 235 8.71 -17.11 -9.84
CA ASN A 235 9.23 -17.22 -11.20
C ASN A 235 8.77 -16.05 -12.08
N VAL A 236 9.45 -15.87 -13.21
CA VAL A 236 9.21 -14.77 -14.16
C VAL A 236 7.85 -14.89 -14.85
N ALA A 237 7.38 -16.11 -15.12
CA ALA A 237 6.09 -16.32 -15.79
C ALA A 237 4.91 -15.84 -14.93
N ASP A 238 4.89 -16.17 -13.64
CA ASP A 238 3.92 -15.66 -12.68
C ASP A 238 4.07 -14.15 -12.48
N ASN A 239 5.29 -13.62 -12.57
CA ASN A 239 5.55 -12.19 -12.47
C ASN A 239 4.89 -11.42 -13.64
N ALA A 240 5.09 -11.94 -14.86
CA ALA A 240 4.48 -11.41 -16.08
C ALA A 240 2.95 -11.53 -16.04
N LEU A 241 2.42 -12.67 -15.59
CA LEU A 241 0.98 -12.88 -15.39
C LEU A 241 0.38 -11.84 -14.44
N LEU A 242 0.98 -11.65 -13.27
CA LEU A 242 0.46 -10.70 -12.29
C LEU A 242 0.57 -9.25 -12.79
N LEU A 243 1.67 -8.91 -13.48
CA LEU A 243 1.83 -7.59 -14.12
C LEU A 243 0.72 -7.32 -15.15
N GLU A 244 0.37 -8.32 -15.96
CA GLU A 244 -0.70 -8.24 -16.98
C GLU A 244 -2.05 -7.88 -16.36
N ILE A 245 -2.33 -8.41 -15.16
CA ILE A 245 -3.56 -8.14 -14.43
C ILE A 245 -3.58 -6.75 -13.80
N ILE A 246 -2.45 -6.30 -13.22
CA ILE A 246 -2.43 -5.07 -12.42
C ILE A 246 -2.03 -3.82 -13.21
N ALA A 247 -1.43 -3.95 -14.39
CA ALA A 247 -0.99 -2.82 -15.21
C ALA A 247 -2.15 -2.09 -15.90
N GLY A 248 -1.93 -0.81 -16.23
CA GLY A 248 -2.83 0.00 -17.05
C GLY A 248 -3.47 1.17 -16.29
N PRO A 249 -3.96 2.19 -17.03
CA PRO A 249 -4.54 3.39 -16.46
C PRO A 249 -5.80 3.08 -15.64
N ASP A 250 -6.01 3.79 -14.54
CA ASP A 250 -7.24 3.72 -13.74
C ASP A 250 -8.07 5.02 -13.76
N GLY A 251 -7.52 6.08 -14.35
CA GLY A 251 -8.18 7.39 -14.44
C GLY A 251 -8.19 8.19 -13.14
N GLN A 252 -7.52 7.72 -12.10
CA GLN A 252 -7.49 8.35 -10.78
C GLN A 252 -6.08 8.71 -10.35
N ASP A 253 -5.08 7.86 -10.65
CA ASP A 253 -3.69 8.10 -10.26
C ASP A 253 -3.03 9.12 -11.20
N PRO A 254 -2.68 10.33 -10.72
CA PRO A 254 -2.04 11.32 -11.57
C PRO A 254 -0.61 10.94 -11.96
N ARG A 255 -0.04 9.83 -11.45
CA ARG A 255 1.28 9.33 -11.89
C ARG A 255 1.21 8.74 -13.30
N GLN A 256 0.03 8.30 -13.74
CA GLN A 256 -0.11 7.55 -14.98
C GLN A 256 -0.15 8.46 -16.21
N HIS A 257 0.99 8.58 -16.89
CA HIS A 257 1.11 9.33 -18.14
C HIS A 257 1.61 8.41 -19.25
N GLY A 258 0.76 8.17 -20.26
CA GLY A 258 1.14 7.41 -21.46
C GLY A 258 1.53 5.96 -21.20
N ALA A 259 1.00 5.34 -20.13
CA ALA A 259 1.26 3.94 -19.80
C ALA A 259 0.87 3.02 -20.97
N ARG A 260 1.84 2.25 -21.47
CA ARG A 260 1.62 1.23 -22.50
C ARG A 260 1.58 -0.13 -21.83
N VAL A 261 0.40 -0.75 -21.86
CA VAL A 261 0.21 -2.14 -21.45
C VAL A 261 0.53 -3.07 -22.62
N GLY A 262 0.93 -4.30 -22.31
CA GLY A 262 1.18 -5.33 -23.30
C GLY A 262 0.85 -6.72 -22.77
N GLU A 263 0.90 -7.71 -23.67
CA GLU A 263 0.76 -9.12 -23.33
C GLU A 263 2.10 -9.66 -22.84
N TYR A 264 2.48 -9.35 -21.60
CA TYR A 264 3.83 -9.62 -21.09
C TYR A 264 4.21 -11.11 -21.14
N ARG A 265 3.22 -12.01 -21.01
CA ARG A 265 3.44 -13.45 -21.12
C ARG A 265 3.80 -13.90 -22.53
N ALA A 266 3.37 -13.18 -23.57
CA ALA A 266 3.64 -13.54 -24.96
C ALA A 266 5.14 -13.44 -25.32
N ALA A 267 5.91 -12.65 -24.57
CA ALA A 267 7.36 -12.54 -24.76
C ALA A 267 8.17 -13.62 -24.02
N LEU A 268 7.53 -14.50 -23.24
CA LEU A 268 8.24 -15.54 -22.50
C LEU A 268 8.82 -16.60 -23.45
N GLY A 269 10.12 -16.84 -23.37
CA GLY A 269 10.82 -17.82 -24.20
C GLY A 269 11.30 -17.28 -25.55
N GLU A 270 10.95 -16.04 -25.89
CA GLU A 270 11.53 -15.34 -27.04
C GLU A 270 12.99 -14.96 -26.75
N PRO A 271 13.88 -15.00 -27.77
CA PRO A 271 15.24 -14.50 -27.63
C PRO A 271 15.27 -13.02 -27.25
N LEU A 272 16.24 -12.62 -26.43
CA LEU A 272 16.55 -11.20 -26.25
C LEU A 272 17.28 -10.73 -27.52
N GLU A 273 16.69 -9.79 -28.25
CA GLU A 273 17.35 -9.07 -29.35
C GLU A 273 18.42 -8.10 -28.85
#